data_AF-A0A9D5W5C1-F1
#
_entry.id   AF-A0A9D5W5C1-F1
#
_cell.length_a   1.000
_cell.length_b   1.000
_cell.length_c   1.000
_cell.angle_alpha   90.00
_cell.angle_beta   90.00
_cell.angle_gamma   90.00
#
_symmetry.space_group_name_H-M   'P 1'
#
loop_
_entity.id
_entity.type
_entity.pdbx_description
1 polymer ?
#
loop_
_entity_poly.entity_id
_entity_poly.type
_entity_poly.pdbx_seq_one_letter_code
_entity_poly.pdbx_strand_id
1 'polypeptide(L)' 'MNTSKISLARELGITPQHLNAVLRGRVKPSAALAVKLETRAGVPKESLRPDIFSLEHGQPVAAPADANPEEAA' A
#
# COMPACT_ATOMS: atom_id res chain seq x y z
N MET A 1 12.56 9.80 -9.16
CA MET A 1 12.35 8.45 -9.73
C MET A 1 10.85 8.18 -9.79
N ASN A 2 10.25 8.15 -11.00
CA ASN A 2 8.83 7.80 -11.17
C ASN A 2 8.66 6.28 -11.02
N THR A 3 8.34 5.80 -9.83
CA THR A 3 8.02 4.40 -9.55
C THR A 3 6.71 4.03 -10.23
N SER A 4 6.78 3.67 -11.51
CA SER A 4 5.61 3.21 -12.27
C SER A 4 5.02 1.97 -11.61
N LYS A 5 3.67 1.91 -11.50
CA LYS A 5 2.92 0.76 -10.96
C LYS A 5 3.34 -0.57 -11.62
N ILE A 6 3.80 -0.51 -12.87
CA ILE A 6 4.33 -1.64 -13.63
C ILE A 6 5.64 -2.18 -13.02
N SER A 7 6.58 -1.29 -12.67
CA SER A 7 7.84 -1.66 -12.04
C SER A 7 7.60 -2.28 -10.67
N LEU A 8 6.72 -1.66 -9.87
CA LEU A 8 6.33 -2.19 -8.57
C LEU A 8 5.67 -3.59 -8.70
N ALA A 9 4.78 -3.78 -9.67
CA ALA A 9 4.16 -5.09 -9.91
C ALA A 9 5.20 -6.17 -10.25
N ARG A 10 6.19 -5.82 -11.09
CA ARG A 10 7.31 -6.72 -11.43
C ARG A 10 8.17 -7.06 -10.21
N GLU A 11 8.52 -6.09 -9.37
CA GLU A 11 9.29 -6.33 -8.14
C GLU A 11 8.52 -7.20 -7.13
N LEU A 12 7.19 -7.06 -7.09
CA LEU A 12 6.32 -7.87 -6.24
C LEU A 12 6.04 -9.26 -6.82
N GLY A 13 6.43 -9.52 -8.07
CA GLY A 13 6.17 -10.79 -8.76
C GLY A 13 4.69 -10.99 -9.12
N ILE A 14 3.93 -9.91 -9.31
CA ILE A 14 2.51 -9.95 -9.70
C ILE A 14 2.26 -9.19 -11.00
N THR A 15 1.09 -9.40 -11.60
CA THR A 15 0.69 -8.63 -12.77
C THR A 15 0.24 -7.22 -12.36
N PRO A 16 0.42 -6.21 -13.22
CA PRO A 16 -0.06 -4.86 -12.95
C PRO A 16 -1.59 -4.77 -12.82
N GLN A 17 -2.33 -5.66 -13.50
CA GLN A 17 -3.78 -5.80 -13.29
C GLN A 17 -4.10 -6.30 -11.88
N HIS A 18 -3.38 -7.31 -11.38
CA HIS A 18 -3.57 -7.82 -10.02
C HIS A 18 -3.24 -6.74 -8.99
N LEU A 19 -2.13 -6.00 -9.17
CA LEU A 19 -1.79 -4.86 -8.32
C LEU A 19 -2.91 -3.82 -8.30
N ASN A 20 -3.46 -3.46 -9.47
CA ASN A 20 -4.57 -2.51 -9.55
C ASN A 20 -5.82 -3.01 -8.83
N ALA A 21 -6.17 -4.28 -9.01
CA ALA A 21 -7.32 -4.89 -8.36
C ALA A 21 -7.18 -4.92 -6.82
N VAL A 22 -5.97 -5.19 -6.32
CA VAL A 22 -5.63 -5.15 -4.89
C VAL A 22 -5.73 -3.71 -4.35
N LEU A 23 -5.12 -2.74 -5.04
CA LEU A 23 -5.18 -1.33 -4.63
C LEU A 23 -6.60 -0.75 -4.66
N ARG A 24 -7.47 -1.26 -5.54
CA ARG A 24 -8.90 -0.88 -5.58
C ARG A 24 -9.77 -1.67 -4.59
N GLY A 25 -9.18 -2.55 -3.77
CA GLY A 25 -9.93 -3.37 -2.82
C GLY A 25 -10.83 -4.42 -3.47
N ARG A 26 -10.66 -4.71 -4.77
CA ARG A 26 -11.45 -5.73 -5.48
C ARG A 26 -10.94 -7.15 -5.26
N VAL A 27 -9.67 -7.29 -4.88
CA VAL A 27 -9.02 -8.58 -4.65
C VAL A 27 -8.29 -8.53 -3.31
N LYS A 28 -8.47 -9.58 -2.51
CA LYS A 28 -7.81 -9.75 -1.21
C LYS A 28 -6.43 -10.38 -1.44
N PRO A 29 -5.31 -9.67 -1.20
CA PRO A 29 -3.98 -10.23 -1.41
C PRO A 29 -3.62 -11.26 -0.33
N SER A 30 -2.62 -12.10 -0.61
CA SER A 30 -2.01 -12.97 0.40
C SER A 30 -1.29 -12.16 1.48
N ALA A 31 -1.18 -12.68 2.70
CA ALA A 31 -0.47 -12.00 3.80
C ALA A 31 0.95 -11.58 3.43
N ALA A 32 1.71 -12.46 2.76
CA ALA A 32 3.06 -12.16 2.30
C ALA A 32 3.09 -11.01 1.27
N LEU A 33 2.07 -10.90 0.41
CA LEU A 33 1.97 -9.81 -0.56
C LEU A 33 1.63 -8.49 0.13
N ALA A 34 0.72 -8.50 1.10
CA ALA A 34 0.34 -7.33 1.87
C ALA A 34 1.55 -6.72 2.62
N VAL A 35 2.39 -7.55 3.25
CA VAL A 35 3.63 -7.10 3.89
C VAL A 35 4.60 -6.50 2.88
N LYS A 36 4.79 -7.14 1.72
CA LYS A 36 5.66 -6.59 0.66
C LYS A 36 5.14 -5.25 0.11
N LEU A 37 3.83 -5.09 -0.02
CA LEU A 37 3.18 -3.84 -0.43
C LEU A 37 3.40 -2.72 0.58
N GLU A 38 3.36 -3.02 1.88
CA GLU A 38 3.69 -2.07 2.93
C GLU A 38 5.16 -1.63 2.85
N THR A 39 6.09 -2.58 2.77
CA THR A 39 7.52 -2.27 2.69
C THR A 39 7.91 -1.50 1.43
N ARG A 40 7.28 -1.80 0.28
CA ARG A 40 7.70 -1.25 -1.03
C ARG A 40 6.88 -0.04 -1.48
N ALA A 41 5.61 0.02 -1.12
CA ALA A 41 4.68 1.05 -1.58
C ALA A 41 4.10 1.89 -0.44
N GLY A 42 4.41 1.57 0.82
CA GLY A 42 3.85 2.25 1.99
C GLY A 42 2.36 2.01 2.20
N VAL A 43 1.78 1.02 1.52
CA VAL A 43 0.35 0.71 1.66
C VAL A 43 0.16 -0.15 2.90
N PRO A 44 -0.60 0.31 3.91
CA PRO A 44 -0.73 -0.43 5.15
C PRO A 44 -1.37 -1.80 4.92
N LYS A 45 -0.70 -2.86 5.38
CA LYS A 45 -1.18 -4.25 5.22
C LYS A 45 -2.54 -4.48 5.89
N GLU A 46 -2.87 -3.69 6.90
CA GLU A 46 -4.14 -3.66 7.61
C GLU A 46 -5.30 -3.21 6.71
N SER A 47 -5.06 -2.25 5.81
CA SER A 47 -6.05 -1.81 4.82
C SER A 47 -6.28 -2.89 3.75
N LEU A 48 -5.22 -3.62 3.40
CA LEU A 48 -5.28 -4.70 2.41
C LEU A 48 -5.91 -6.00 2.97
N ARG A 49 -5.60 -6.33 4.22
CA ARG A 49 -5.96 -7.60 4.89
C ARG A 49 -6.31 -7.34 6.37
N PRO A 50 -7.41 -6.61 6.65
CA PRO A 50 -7.82 -6.34 8.03
C PRO A 50 -8.12 -7.63 8.80
N ASP A 51 -8.67 -8.63 8.10
CA ASP A 51 -8.98 -9.98 8.61
C ASP A 51 -7.85 -10.65 9.42
N ILE A 52 -6.59 -10.35 9.09
CA ILE A 52 -5.42 -11.01 9.70
C ILE A 52 -4.58 -10.02 10.49
N PHE A 53 -4.55 -8.76 10.07
CA PHE A 53 -3.69 -7.75 10.68
C PHE A 53 -4.43 -6.81 11.65
N SER A 54 -5.77 -6.86 11.77
CA SER A 54 -6.56 -6.02 12.70
C SER A 54 -6.65 -6.54 14.13
N LEU A 55 -5.82 -7.49 14.55
CA LEU A 55 -5.76 -7.90 15.95
C LEU A 55 -4.63 -7.09 16.62
N GLU A 56 -5.04 -6.14 17.45
CA GLU A 56 -4.22 -5.53 18.51
C GLU A 56 -3.06 -4.65 18.01
N HIS A 57 -3.27 -3.37 17.67
CA HIS A 57 -2.33 -2.27 17.97
C HIS A 57 -2.91 -0.95 17.43
N GLY A 58 -3.41 -0.10 18.33
CA GLY A 58 -3.92 1.22 17.99
C GLY A 58 -2.83 2.16 17.49
N GLN A 59 -2.58 2.19 16.18
CA GLN A 59 -1.80 3.25 15.57
C GLN A 59 -2.44 3.69 14.24
N PRO A 60 -2.90 4.95 14.12
CA PRO A 60 -3.46 5.47 12.88
C PRO A 60 -2.32 5.66 11.88
N VAL A 61 -2.14 4.70 10.99
CA VAL A 61 -1.14 4.80 9.93
C VAL A 61 -1.60 5.82 8.88
N ALA A 62 -1.11 7.04 9.09
CA ALA A 62 -0.83 8.11 8.16
C ALA A 62 -1.78 8.25 6.95
N ALA A 63 -2.69 9.21 7.06
CA ALA A 63 -3.14 9.93 5.88
C ALA A 63 -1.91 10.46 5.11
N PRO A 64 -1.78 10.23 3.79
CA PRO A 64 -0.90 11.04 2.98
C PRO A 64 -1.60 12.38 2.74
N ALA A 65 -1.74 13.19 3.78
CA ALA A 65 -2.23 14.56 3.68
C ALA A 65 -1.01 15.48 3.74
N ASP A 66 -0.40 15.66 2.56
CA ASP A 66 0.08 16.95 2.09
C ASP A 66 0.78 17.84 3.15
N ALA A 67 2.06 17.55 3.40
CA ALA A 67 2.94 18.55 3.98
C ALA A 67 3.46 19.46 2.85
N ASN A 68 2.65 20.43 2.44
CA ASN A 68 3.21 21.67 1.93
C ASN A 68 2.35 22.89 2.28
N PRO A 69 2.71 23.62 3.34
CA PRO A 69 2.55 25.06 3.35
C PRO A 69 3.92 25.73 3.51
N GLU A 70 4.81 25.58 2.52
CA GLU A 70 5.94 26.49 2.35
C GLU A 70 5.69 27.41 1.14
N GLU A 71 4.80 28.38 1.32
CA GLU A 71 4.89 29.67 0.63
C GLU A 71 4.50 30.76 1.63
N ALA A 72 5.47 31.17 2.44
CA ALA A 72 5.40 32.40 3.21
C ALA A 72 6.76 33.11 3.12
N ALA A 73 6.67 34.35 2.64
CA ALA A 73 7.68 35.41 2.55
C ALA A 73 8.55 35.46 1.27
#